data_AF-A0A8I2C0Z8-F1
#
_entry.id   AF-A0A8I2C0Z8-F1
#
_cell.length_a   1.000
_cell.length_b   1.000
_cell.length_c   1.000
_cell.angle_alpha   90.00
_cell.angle_beta   90.00
_cell.angle_gamma   90.00
#
_symmetry.space_group_name_H-M   'P 1'
#
loop_
_entity.id
_entity.type
_entity.pdbx_description
1 polymer ?
#
loop_
_entity_poly.entity_id
_entity_poly.type
_entity_poly.pdbx_seq_one_letter_code
_entity_poly.pdbx_strand_id
1 'polypeptide(L)'
;MSDVINLDDRRKTKPAVAHVDRVLTVFGREYGLRRTFWSSNPARGWLTVRDARGEMMFARVGDLPDATVVSLIEAWMDGYSVGRKEAARTAARGGTGDIV
;
A
#
# COMPACT_ATOMS: atom_id res chain seq x y z
N MET A 1 17.34 26.86 32.31
CA MET A 1 17.32 25.39 32.50
C MET A 1 16.52 24.82 31.34
N SER A 2 17.19 24.09 30.45
CA SER A 2 16.54 23.41 29.33
C SER A 2 15.84 22.17 29.88
N ASP A 3 14.51 22.12 29.79
CA ASP A 3 13.75 20.91 30.10
C ASP A 3 14.25 19.78 29.21
N VAL A 4 14.87 18.78 29.82
CA VAL A 4 15.31 17.55 29.13
C VAL A 4 14.06 16.82 28.72
N ILE A 5 13.70 16.91 27.43
CA ILE A 5 12.55 16.19 26.88
C ILE A 5 12.89 14.70 26.90
N ASN A 6 12.34 13.97 27.88
CA ASN A 6 12.42 12.52 27.93
C ASN A 6 11.58 11.93 26.79
N LEU A 7 12.26 11.42 25.76
CA LEU A 7 11.61 10.84 24.58
C LEU A 7 10.93 9.50 24.88
N ASP A 8 11.32 8.82 25.96
CA ASP A 8 10.77 7.51 26.31
C ASP A 8 9.37 7.62 26.92
N ASP A 9 9.05 8.70 27.64
CA ASP A 9 7.69 8.97 28.15
C ASP A 9 6.66 9.23 27.04
N ARG A 10 7.12 9.60 25.84
CA ARG A 10 6.26 9.85 24.67
C ARG A 10 6.06 8.64 23.77
N ARG A 11 6.76 7.52 24.03
CA ARG A 11 6.57 6.29 23.26
C ARG A 11 5.25 5.65 23.65
N LYS A 12 4.22 5.84 22.82
CA LYS A 12 2.96 5.09 22.93
C LYS A 12 3.27 3.59 22.88
N THR A 13 2.79 2.84 23.88
CA THR A 13 3.06 1.41 24.11
C THR A 13 2.50 0.48 23.02
N LYS A 14 1.62 1.00 22.15
CA LYS A 14 1.08 0.26 21.00
C LYS A 14 1.44 1.01 19.72
N PRO A 15 1.93 0.31 18.69
CA PRO A 15 2.24 0.96 17.43
C PRO A 15 0.95 1.58 16.86
N ALA A 16 1.02 2.87 16.54
CA ALA A 16 -0.10 3.64 15.97
C ALA A 16 -0.50 3.14 14.56
N VAL A 17 0.35 2.32 13.96
CA VAL A 17 0.24 1.76 12.61
C VAL A 17 0.53 0.27 12.72
N ALA A 18 -0.31 -0.55 12.10
CA ALA A 18 -0.09 -1.99 11.98
C ALA A 18 0.03 -2.38 10.49
N HIS A 19 0.80 -3.44 10.23
CA HIS A 19 1.04 -3.97 8.90
C HIS A 19 0.59 -5.43 8.83
N VAL A 20 -0.08 -5.80 7.76
CA VAL A 20 -0.43 -7.18 7.42
C VAL A 20 0.14 -7.46 6.04
N ASP A 21 1.15 -8.31 6.00
CA ASP A 21 1.84 -8.72 4.79
C ASP A 21 1.31 -10.07 4.33
N ARG A 22 1.09 -10.22 3.03
CA ARG A 22 0.69 -11.47 2.39
C ARG A 22 1.29 -11.58 1.00
N VAL A 23 1.37 -12.80 0.50
CA VAL A 23 1.71 -13.07 -0.90
C VAL A 23 0.42 -13.37 -1.66
N LEU A 24 0.27 -12.73 -2.82
CA LEU A 24 -0.78 -13.03 -3.78
C LEU A 24 -0.17 -13.69 -5.01
N THR A 25 -0.85 -14.69 -5.55
CA THR A 25 -0.43 -15.33 -6.80
C THR A 25 -1.37 -14.91 -7.92
N VAL A 26 -0.81 -14.25 -8.95
CA VAL A 26 -1.55 -13.80 -10.14
C VAL A 26 -0.82 -14.33 -11.38
N PHE A 27 -1.53 -15.06 -12.24
CA PHE A 27 -0.95 -15.75 -13.42
C PHE A 27 0.31 -16.58 -13.13
N GLY A 28 0.36 -17.24 -11.96
CA GLY A 28 1.50 -18.06 -11.55
C GLY A 28 2.73 -17.26 -11.09
N ARG A 29 2.62 -15.94 -10.92
CA ARG A 29 3.65 -15.08 -10.35
C ARG A 29 3.25 -14.60 -8.96
N GLU A 30 4.23 -14.49 -8.07
CA GLU A 30 4.04 -14.02 -6.70
C GLU A 30 4.18 -12.50 -6.61
N TYR A 31 3.29 -11.90 -5.81
CA TYR A 31 3.23 -10.47 -5.55
C TYR A 31 3.13 -10.22 -4.05
N GLY A 32 4.00 -9.36 -3.53
CA GLY A 32 3.97 -8.96 -2.13
C GLY A 32 2.90 -7.91 -1.89
N LEU A 33 1.88 -8.24 -1.10
CA LEU A 33 0.85 -7.32 -0.65
C LEU A 33 1.14 -6.89 0.78
N ARG A 34 1.14 -5.57 1.04
CA ARG A 34 1.15 -5.03 2.40
C ARG A 34 -0.07 -4.14 2.62
N ARG A 35 -0.86 -4.48 3.62
CA ARG A 35 -1.94 -3.64 4.17
C ARG A 35 -1.42 -2.92 5.39
N THR A 36 -1.47 -1.61 5.37
CA THR A 36 -1.10 -0.75 6.49
C THR A 36 -2.34 -0.07 6.99
N PHE A 37 -2.63 -0.14 8.28
CA PHE A 37 -3.79 0.52 8.88
C PHE A 37 -3.43 1.22 10.17
N TRP A 38 -4.11 2.32 10.47
CA TRP A 38 -3.97 2.97 11.77
C TRP A 38 -4.71 2.16 12.82
N SER A 39 -4.08 1.87 13.96
CA SER A 39 -4.71 1.07 15.02
C SER A 39 -5.94 1.74 15.64
N SER A 40 -6.08 3.06 15.50
CA SER A 40 -7.27 3.82 15.87
C SER A 40 -8.35 3.90 14.77
N ASN A 41 -8.02 3.55 13.52
CA ASN A 41 -8.96 3.57 12.40
C ASN A 41 -8.55 2.55 11.32
N PRO A 42 -9.00 1.29 11.44
CA PRO A 42 -8.65 0.22 10.51
C PRO A 42 -9.09 0.47 9.06
N ALA A 43 -10.15 1.26 8.87
CA ALA A 43 -10.68 1.60 7.55
C ALA A 43 -9.82 2.62 6.80
N ARG A 44 -8.86 3.26 7.49
CA ARG A 44 -7.93 4.20 6.89
C ARG A 44 -6.52 3.62 6.91
N GLY A 45 -5.94 3.53 5.73
CA GLY A 45 -4.73 2.77 5.53
C GLY A 45 -4.16 2.90 4.13
N TRP A 46 -3.07 2.18 3.92
CA TRP A 46 -2.40 2.06 2.63
C TRP A 46 -2.27 0.60 2.25
N LEU A 47 -2.65 0.30 1.02
CA LEU A 47 -2.35 -0.94 0.35
C LEU A 47 -1.14 -0.70 -0.55
N THR A 48 -0.11 -1.53 -0.45
CA THR A 48 1.02 -1.51 -1.39
C THR A 48 1.22 -2.88 -1.99
N VAL A 49 1.48 -2.92 -3.30
CA VAL A 49 1.78 -4.14 -4.06
C VAL A 49 3.20 -4.06 -4.59
N ARG A 50 3.96 -5.14 -4.42
CA ARG A 50 5.31 -5.33 -4.94
C ARG A 50 5.37 -6.57 -5.83
N ASP A 51 6.26 -6.54 -6.81
CA ASP A 51 6.54 -7.71 -7.65
C ASP A 51 7.43 -8.74 -6.93
N ALA A 52 7.77 -9.82 -7.63
CA ALA A 52 8.63 -10.89 -7.12
C ALA A 52 10.08 -10.44 -6.83
N ARG A 53 10.52 -9.30 -7.37
CA ARG A 53 11.84 -8.69 -7.11
C ARG A 53 11.79 -7.71 -5.93
N GLY A 54 10.61 -7.49 -5.35
CA GLY A 54 10.38 -6.52 -4.29
C GLY A 54 10.21 -5.09 -4.79
N GLU A 55 10.16 -4.87 -6.10
CA GLU A 55 9.93 -3.57 -6.72
C GLU A 55 8.46 -3.16 -6.54
N MET A 56 8.21 -1.90 -6.19
CA MET A 56 6.85 -1.43 -5.95
C MET A 56 6.11 -1.27 -7.28
N MET A 57 4.96 -1.94 -7.40
CA MET A 57 4.07 -1.77 -8.54
C MET A 57 3.15 -0.57 -8.33
N PHE A 58 2.39 -0.56 -7.24
CA PHE A 58 1.50 0.54 -6.91
C PHE A 58 1.17 0.62 -5.42
N ALA A 59 0.73 1.80 -4.99
CA ALA A 59 0.22 2.07 -3.66
C ALA A 59 -1.15 2.76 -3.75
N ARG A 60 -2.09 2.37 -2.89
CA ARG A 60 -3.44 2.94 -2.86
C ARG A 60 -3.94 3.14 -1.44
N VAL A 61 -4.70 4.22 -1.22
CA VAL A 61 -5.36 4.47 0.05
C VAL A 61 -6.56 3.55 0.21
N GLY A 62 -6.74 3.02 1.42
CA GLY A 62 -7.88 2.21 1.83
C GLY A 62 -7.59 0.72 1.87
N ASP A 63 -8.61 -0.05 2.24
CA ASP A 63 -8.60 -1.51 2.24
C ASP A 63 -9.42 -2.01 1.05
N LEU A 64 -8.72 -2.52 0.03
CA LEU A 64 -9.37 -3.09 -1.15
C LEU A 64 -9.49 -4.61 -0.99
N PRO A 65 -10.62 -5.21 -1.43
CA PRO A 65 -10.75 -6.66 -1.53
C PRO A 65 -9.68 -7.26 -2.44
N ASP A 66 -9.21 -8.47 -2.11
CA ASP A 66 -8.15 -9.16 -2.86
C ASP A 66 -8.48 -9.32 -4.34
N ALA A 67 -9.74 -9.64 -4.67
CA ALA A 67 -10.19 -9.75 -6.06
C ALA A 67 -9.97 -8.45 -6.85
N THR A 68 -10.21 -7.29 -6.23
CA THR A 68 -9.94 -5.99 -6.85
C THR A 68 -8.44 -5.76 -7.01
N VAL A 69 -7.62 -6.19 -6.04
CA VAL A 69 -6.15 -6.09 -6.15
C VAL A 69 -5.63 -6.95 -7.30
N VAL A 70 -6.15 -8.17 -7.46
CA VAL A 70 -5.83 -9.05 -8.59
C VAL A 70 -6.17 -8.34 -9.91
N SER A 71 -7.38 -7.81 -10.08
CA SER A 71 -7.75 -7.07 -11.30
C SER A 71 -6.88 -5.83 -11.55
N LEU A 72 -6.37 -5.17 -10.52
CA LEU A 72 -5.42 -4.06 -10.67
C LEU A 72 -4.03 -4.54 -11.12
N ILE A 73 -3.56 -5.69 -10.62
CA ILE A 73 -2.32 -6.33 -11.07
C ILE A 73 -2.47 -6.78 -12.52
N GLU A 74 -3.60 -7.39 -12.88
CA GLU A 74 -3.94 -7.77 -14.26
C GLU A 74 -3.94 -6.54 -15.17
N ALA A 75 -4.64 -5.46 -14.80
CA ALA A 75 -4.66 -4.21 -15.56
C ALA A 75 -3.28 -3.55 -15.70
N TRP A 76 -2.42 -3.69 -14.68
CA TRP A 76 -1.04 -3.23 -14.73
C TRP A 76 -0.20 -4.07 -15.71
N MET A 77 -0.39 -5.39 -15.71
CA MET A 77 0.29 -6.34 -16.59
C MET A 77 -0.17 -6.24 -18.05
N ASP A 78 -1.47 -6.12 -18.29
CA ASP A 78 -2.09 -5.89 -19.60
C ASP A 78 -1.72 -4.49 -20.16
N GLY A 79 -0.99 -3.70 -19.38
CA GLY A 79 -1.05 -2.26 -19.37
C GLY A 79 0.28 -1.50 -19.47
N TYR A 80 1.30 -2.01 -20.17
CA TYR A 80 2.32 -1.12 -20.75
C TYR A 80 1.67 -0.04 -21.67
N SER A 81 0.37 -0.18 -22.02
CA SER A 81 -0.42 0.83 -22.75
C SER A 81 -1.83 1.13 -22.18
N VAL A 82 -2.51 0.23 -21.46
CA VAL A 82 -3.87 0.47 -20.90
C VAL A 82 -3.84 0.90 -19.42
N GLY A 83 -2.99 0.25 -18.62
CA GLY A 83 -2.83 0.50 -17.19
C GLY A 83 -2.34 1.91 -16.86
N ARG A 84 -1.48 2.50 -17.70
CA ARG A 84 -1.02 3.90 -17.52
C ARG A 84 -2.17 4.90 -17.47
N LYS A 85 -3.22 4.71 -18.28
CA LYS A 85 -4.31 5.69 -18.41
C LYS A 85 -5.24 5.65 -17.21
N GLU A 86 -5.58 4.46 -16.71
CA GLU A 86 -6.43 4.29 -15.52
C GLU A 86 -5.65 4.45 -14.21
N ALA A 87 -4.36 4.07 -14.16
CA ALA A 87 -3.46 4.42 -13.06
C ALA A 87 -3.26 5.94 -12.97
N ALA A 88 -3.01 6.63 -14.10
CA ALA A 88 -2.94 8.09 -14.13
C ALA A 88 -4.27 8.75 -13.75
N ARG A 89 -5.41 8.16 -14.12
CA ARG A 89 -6.75 8.66 -13.74
C ARG A 89 -7.05 8.46 -12.26
N THR A 90 -6.54 7.38 -11.66
CA THR A 90 -6.66 7.09 -10.22
C THR A 90 -5.66 7.92 -9.41
N ALA A 91 -4.47 8.19 -9.94
CA ALA A 91 -3.49 9.12 -9.40
C ALA A 91 -4.01 10.56 -9.42
N ALA A 92 -4.59 11.01 -10.53
CA ALA A 92 -5.20 12.34 -10.69
C ALA A 92 -6.42 12.56 -9.77
N ARG A 93 -7.06 11.49 -9.29
CA ARG A 93 -8.13 11.53 -8.28
C ARG A 93 -7.60 11.45 -6.83
N GLY A 94 -6.29 11.58 -6.64
CA GLY A 94 -5.63 11.57 -5.32
C GLY A 94 -5.47 10.18 -4.70
N GLY A 95 -5.70 9.10 -5.46
CA GLY A 95 -5.75 7.74 -4.94
C GLY A 95 -4.50 6.88 -5.18
N THR A 96 -3.56 7.35 -5.99
CA THR A 96 -2.31 6.63 -6.31
C THR A 96 -1.17 7.64 -6.29
N GLY A 97 -0.23 7.48 -5.36
CA GLY A 97 1.03 8.22 -5.39
C GLY A 97 2.00 7.44 -6.26
N ASP A 98 2.52 8.04 -7.33
CA ASP A 98 3.72 7.53 -7.99
C ASP A 98 4.86 7.56 -6.97
N ILE A 99 5.52 6.42 -6.79
CA ILE A 99 6.86 6.37 -6.21
C ILE A 99 7.78 6.11 -7.39
N VAL A 100 8.49 7.16 -7.79
CA VAL A 100 9.62 7.13 -8.73
C VAL A 100 10.77 6.32 -8.13
#